data_AF-A0A8H8MW03-F1
#
_entry.id   AF-A0A8H8MW03-F1
#
_cell.length_a   1.000
_cell.length_b   1.000
_cell.length_c   1.000
_cell.angle_alpha   90.00
_cell.angle_beta   90.00
_cell.angle_gamma   90.00
#
_symmetry.space_group_name_H-M   'P 1'
#
loop_
_entity.id
_entity.type
_entity.pdbx_description
1 polymer ?
#
loop_
_entity_poly.entity_id
_entity_poly.type
_entity_poly.pdbx_seq_one_letter_code
_entity_poly.pdbx_strand_id
1 'polypeptide(L)'
;MADTAQARRRQSPMAAFFQAAGMAPFMLAQVQDTPRVVREARQIPPPARELRRVQHIPAPRVHADREPGPVPAGGCSVCLEDDVTFATTPPSIRCTHNPTVCTRCLSQHVRSAVIDSGLVDIRCPSANCRTVLSYDEVISSARGDRALVDRFDSLLLRQALGADATFVWCKNPDCGSGQYHDDGGKAHVGCISPQPALISVPQSQPPS
;
A
#
# COMPACT_ATOMS: atom_id res chain seq x y z
N MET A 1 52.44 -40.22 36.57
CA MET A 1 53.47 -41.18 36.10
C MET A 1 53.40 -42.36 37.05
N ALA A 2 53.06 -43.59 36.69
CA ALA A 2 52.59 -44.23 35.49
C ALA A 2 51.80 -45.43 36.04
N ASP A 3 50.63 -45.75 35.50
CA ASP A 3 50.02 -47.05 35.82
C ASP A 3 49.49 -47.67 34.54
N THR A 4 50.10 -48.81 34.22
CA THR A 4 49.96 -49.55 32.98
C THR A 4 49.44 -50.93 33.34
N ALA A 5 48.68 -51.51 32.41
CA ALA A 5 48.37 -52.92 32.28
C ALA A 5 47.20 -53.44 33.15
N GLN A 6 46.04 -53.65 32.55
CA GLN A 6 45.65 -54.86 31.79
C GLN A 6 45.67 -56.14 32.63
N ALA A 7 44.47 -56.57 33.01
CA ALA A 7 44.18 -57.96 33.31
C ALA A 7 43.39 -58.58 32.14
N ARG A 8 44.00 -59.60 31.52
CA ARG A 8 43.41 -60.48 30.49
C ARG A 8 42.39 -61.45 31.10
N ARG A 9 41.47 -61.95 30.27
CA ARG A 9 40.91 -63.34 30.27
C ARG A 9 40.04 -63.48 28.99
N ARG A 10 40.49 -64.19 27.94
CA ARG A 10 40.39 -65.65 27.64
C ARG A 10 38.93 -66.13 27.46
N GLN A 11 38.49 -66.34 26.21
CA GLN A 11 38.33 -67.64 25.47
C GLN A 11 36.90 -68.21 25.62
N SER A 12 36.06 -68.23 24.57
CA SER A 12 35.88 -69.30 23.53
C SER A 12 34.48 -69.97 23.70
N PRO A 13 33.98 -70.86 22.82
CA PRO A 13 33.75 -70.76 21.37
C PRO A 13 32.38 -71.38 20.92
N MET A 14 32.17 -71.50 19.58
CA MET A 14 31.35 -72.49 18.84
C MET A 14 29.87 -72.22 18.47
N ALA A 15 29.55 -72.73 17.27
CA ALA A 15 28.25 -73.02 16.64
C ALA A 15 27.53 -71.80 16.00
N ALA A 16 26.92 -71.84 14.81
CA ALA A 16 26.69 -72.90 13.82
C ALA A 16 26.35 -72.25 12.46
N PHE A 17 26.54 -73.03 11.39
CA PHE A 17 26.02 -72.80 10.04
C PHE A 17 24.49 -72.69 10.02
N PHE A 18 23.93 -71.75 9.24
CA PHE A 18 22.68 -71.96 8.49
C PHE A 18 22.63 -71.06 7.25
N GLN A 19 22.20 -71.67 6.15
CA GLN A 19 22.14 -71.12 4.80
C GLN A 19 20.80 -70.46 4.50
N ALA A 20 20.88 -69.46 3.62
CA ALA A 20 19.92 -69.08 2.59
C ALA A 20 18.67 -68.24 2.93
N ALA A 21 18.54 -67.22 2.06
CA ALA A 21 17.33 -66.63 1.49
C ALA A 21 16.52 -65.64 2.33
N GLY A 22 16.77 -64.37 2.01
CA GLY A 22 15.72 -63.38 1.78
C GLY A 22 15.16 -62.74 3.05
N MET A 23 15.40 -61.44 3.19
CA MET A 23 14.43 -60.35 3.46
C MET A 23 15.28 -59.11 3.75
N ALA A 24 15.12 -58.08 2.91
CA ALA A 24 15.94 -56.88 2.91
C ALA A 24 15.84 -56.12 4.25
N PRO A 25 16.95 -55.61 4.81
CA PRO A 25 16.91 -54.40 5.59
C PRO A 25 17.03 -53.21 4.63
N PHE A 26 15.98 -52.40 4.64
CA PHE A 26 15.96 -50.99 4.26
C PHE A 26 17.30 -50.35 4.61
N MET A 27 18.12 -50.02 3.60
CA MET A 27 19.28 -49.16 3.79
C MET A 27 18.75 -47.83 4.34
N LEU A 28 19.04 -47.53 5.61
CA LEU A 28 19.07 -46.14 6.07
C LEU A 28 20.09 -45.44 5.18
N ALA A 29 19.60 -44.79 4.12
CA ALA A 29 20.35 -43.84 3.34
C ALA A 29 20.92 -42.84 4.34
N GLN A 30 22.23 -42.95 4.55
CA GLN A 30 23.01 -41.96 5.26
C GLN A 30 22.72 -40.64 4.54
N VAL A 31 22.01 -39.74 5.22
CA VAL A 31 21.92 -38.34 4.82
C VAL A 31 23.36 -37.86 4.83
N GLN A 32 23.97 -37.83 3.65
CA GLN A 32 25.27 -37.22 3.48
C GLN A 32 25.05 -35.75 3.81
N ASP A 33 25.64 -35.34 4.93
CA ASP A 33 25.74 -33.97 5.39
C ASP A 33 26.31 -33.15 4.24
N THR A 34 25.44 -32.49 3.49
CA THR A 34 25.89 -31.54 2.47
C THR A 34 26.59 -30.44 3.25
N PRO A 35 27.84 -30.09 2.91
CA PRO A 35 28.48 -28.96 3.56
C PRO A 35 27.56 -27.77 3.35
N ARG A 36 26.98 -27.28 4.45
CA ARG A 36 26.25 -26.03 4.51
C ARG A 36 27.20 -24.98 3.96
N VAL A 37 27.06 -24.65 2.68
CA VAL A 37 27.69 -23.49 2.09
C VAL A 37 27.00 -22.32 2.76
N VAL A 38 27.51 -21.94 3.93
CA VAL A 38 27.24 -20.66 4.53
C VAL A 38 27.79 -19.69 3.50
N ARG A 39 26.91 -19.19 2.62
CA ARG A 39 27.22 -18.04 1.80
C ARG A 39 27.63 -16.97 2.77
N GLU A 40 28.93 -16.73 2.82
CA GLU A 40 29.52 -15.68 3.62
C GLU A 40 28.79 -14.41 3.23
N ALA A 41 27.97 -13.92 4.16
CA ALA A 41 27.27 -12.67 3.98
C ALA A 41 28.37 -11.63 3.83
N ARG A 42 28.65 -11.22 2.59
CA ARG A 42 29.43 -10.02 2.32
C ARG A 42 28.72 -8.93 3.11
N GLN A 43 29.31 -8.55 4.23
CA GLN A 43 28.79 -7.52 5.11
C GLN A 43 28.76 -6.26 4.26
N ILE A 44 27.56 -5.88 3.82
CA ILE A 44 27.34 -4.58 3.21
C ILE A 44 27.60 -3.59 4.35
N PRO A 45 28.66 -2.77 4.30
CA PRO A 45 28.88 -1.77 5.33
C PRO A 45 27.62 -0.89 5.40
N PRO A 46 27.15 -0.52 6.60
CA PRO A 46 26.02 0.39 6.71
C PRO A 46 26.36 1.64 5.89
N PRO A 47 25.42 2.16 5.08
CA PRO A 47 25.69 3.37 4.32
C PRO A 47 26.13 4.44 5.32
N ALA A 48 27.31 5.02 5.06
CA ALA A 48 27.83 6.10 5.88
C ALA A 48 26.71 7.13 6.02
N ARG A 49 26.23 7.31 7.25
CA ARG A 49 25.15 8.22 7.57
C ARG A 49 25.70 9.64 7.50
N GLU A 50 26.04 10.09 6.29
CA GLU A 50 26.02 11.50 5.99
C GLU A 50 24.56 11.90 6.13
N LEU A 51 24.23 12.40 7.32
CA LEU A 51 23.10 13.26 7.55
C LEU A 51 23.30 14.44 6.59
N ARG A 52 22.87 14.29 5.33
CA ARG A 52 22.64 15.42 4.44
C ARG A 52 21.77 16.34 5.25
N ARG A 53 22.35 17.46 5.69
CA ARG A 53 21.64 18.56 6.32
C ARG A 53 20.43 18.79 5.43
N VAL A 54 19.24 18.41 5.93
CA VAL A 54 17.98 18.73 5.28
C VAL A 54 18.07 20.23 5.07
N GLN A 55 18.20 20.67 3.81
CA GLN A 55 18.13 22.08 3.51
C GLN A 55 16.79 22.51 4.08
N HIS A 56 16.82 23.44 5.04
CA HIS A 56 15.64 23.96 5.66
C HIS A 56 14.75 24.47 4.53
N ILE A 57 13.71 23.71 4.18
CA ILE A 57 12.66 24.17 3.29
C ILE A 57 12.03 25.30 4.09
N PRO A 58 12.17 26.56 3.66
CA PRO A 58 11.53 27.65 4.37
C PRO A 58 10.05 27.32 4.43
N ALA A 59 9.45 27.48 5.61
CA ALA A 59 8.01 27.33 5.77
C ALA A 59 7.31 28.08 4.62
N PRO A 60 6.26 27.49 4.01
CA PRO A 60 5.50 28.21 3.00
C PRO A 60 5.14 29.57 3.61
N ARG A 61 5.46 30.65 2.89
CA ARG A 61 5.07 31.99 3.31
C ARG A 61 3.55 32.00 3.31
N VAL A 62 2.97 31.72 4.46
CA VAL A 62 1.59 32.07 4.79
C VAL A 62 1.53 33.57 4.59
N HIS A 63 0.89 34.00 3.52
CA HIS A 63 0.50 35.40 3.35
C HIS A 63 -0.54 35.69 4.43
N ALA A 64 -0.06 35.97 5.64
CA ALA A 64 -0.86 36.26 6.82
C ALA A 64 -1.58 37.62 6.72
N ASP A 65 -1.26 38.42 5.69
CA ASP A 65 -1.77 39.77 5.50
C ASP A 65 -2.70 39.91 4.29
N ARG A 66 -3.18 38.80 3.72
CA ARG A 66 -4.20 38.89 2.67
C ARG A 66 -5.55 39.09 3.34
N GLU A 67 -5.89 40.36 3.56
CA GLU A 67 -7.27 40.82 3.77
C GLU A 67 -8.18 40.02 2.81
N PRO A 68 -9.23 39.33 3.30
CA PRO A 68 -10.14 38.60 2.44
C PRO A 68 -10.70 39.61 1.43
N GLY A 69 -10.26 39.46 0.18
CA GLY A 69 -10.68 40.34 -0.89
C GLY A 69 -12.21 40.33 -0.98
N PRO A 70 -12.84 41.41 -1.45
CA PRO A 70 -14.29 41.52 -1.50
C PRO A 70 -14.89 40.23 -2.07
N VAL A 71 -15.83 39.64 -1.32
CA VAL A 71 -16.70 38.57 -1.81
C VAL A 71 -17.22 39.04 -3.18
N PRO A 72 -17.12 38.23 -4.25
CA PRO A 72 -17.64 38.67 -5.54
C PRO A 72 -19.08 39.13 -5.34
N ALA A 73 -19.40 40.32 -5.83
CA ALA A 73 -20.72 40.93 -5.70
C ALA A 73 -21.80 40.24 -6.57
N GLY A 74 -21.62 38.95 -6.86
CA GLY A 74 -22.49 38.11 -7.66
C GLY A 74 -22.41 36.67 -7.18
N GLY A 75 -23.50 35.93 -7.38
CA GLY A 75 -23.66 34.56 -6.94
C GLY A 75 -22.68 33.56 -7.51
N CYS A 76 -22.91 32.30 -7.18
CA CYS A 76 -22.03 31.21 -7.55
C CYS A 76 -21.93 31.08 -9.07
N SER A 77 -20.71 31.06 -9.62
CA SER A 77 -20.50 30.93 -11.06
C SER A 77 -20.90 29.56 -11.63
N VAL A 78 -21.27 28.59 -10.79
CA VAL A 78 -21.66 27.23 -11.19
C VAL A 78 -23.18 27.04 -11.11
N CYS A 79 -23.80 27.32 -9.96
CA CYS A 79 -25.26 27.18 -9.80
C CYS A 79 -26.06 28.46 -10.08
N LEU A 80 -25.38 29.61 -10.25
CA LEU A 80 -25.99 30.92 -10.53
C LEU A 80 -26.93 31.42 -9.42
N GLU A 81 -26.79 30.88 -8.20
CA GLU A 81 -27.54 31.31 -7.02
C GLU A 81 -26.74 32.36 -6.22
N ASP A 82 -27.42 33.41 -5.76
CA ASP A 82 -26.80 34.48 -4.96
C ASP A 82 -26.81 34.19 -3.45
N ASP A 83 -27.82 33.48 -2.95
CA ASP A 83 -27.95 33.10 -1.54
C ASP A 83 -27.23 31.78 -1.23
N VAL A 84 -25.91 31.81 -1.33
CA VAL A 84 -25.06 30.62 -1.15
C VAL A 84 -23.84 30.93 -0.31
N THR A 85 -23.34 29.90 0.37
CA THR A 85 -22.15 30.03 1.19
C THR A 85 -20.90 29.84 0.35
N PHE A 86 -20.02 30.83 0.41
CA PHE A 86 -18.66 30.76 -0.14
C PHE A 86 -17.67 30.43 0.98
N ALA A 87 -16.59 29.75 0.63
CA ALA A 87 -15.45 29.63 1.53
C ALA A 87 -14.75 30.98 1.68
N THR A 88 -14.15 31.25 2.84
CA THR A 88 -13.35 32.47 3.07
C THR A 88 -12.09 32.50 2.21
N THR A 89 -11.59 31.33 1.83
CA THR A 89 -10.40 31.14 0.99
C THR A 89 -10.76 30.47 -0.33
N PRO A 90 -9.97 30.69 -1.40
CA PRO A 90 -10.20 30.03 -2.67
C PRO A 90 -10.00 28.51 -2.58
N PRO A 91 -10.49 27.72 -3.57
CA PRO A 91 -10.43 26.26 -3.53
C PRO A 91 -9.02 25.68 -3.35
N SER A 92 -7.99 26.41 -3.78
CA SER A 92 -6.60 26.10 -3.50
C SER A 92 -5.83 27.32 -3.04
N ILE A 93 -4.84 27.13 -2.16
CA ILE A 93 -3.89 28.19 -1.77
C ILE A 93 -3.11 28.74 -2.97
N ARG A 94 -3.01 27.95 -4.06
CA ARG A 94 -2.32 28.34 -5.29
C ARG A 94 -3.23 29.07 -6.28
N CYS A 95 -4.50 29.29 -5.95
CA CYS A 95 -5.39 30.11 -6.75
C CYS A 95 -5.05 31.60 -6.59
N THR A 96 -5.03 32.34 -7.71
CA THR A 96 -4.78 33.79 -7.73
C THR A 96 -6.07 34.61 -7.82
N HIS A 97 -7.23 33.97 -7.67
CA HIS A 97 -8.56 34.56 -7.76
C HIS A 97 -9.33 34.42 -6.44
N ASN A 98 -10.33 35.26 -6.24
CA ASN A 98 -11.26 35.13 -5.11
C ASN A 98 -12.21 33.92 -5.34
N PRO A 99 -12.81 33.36 -4.28
CA PRO A 99 -13.79 32.28 -4.41
C PRO A 99 -15.01 32.73 -5.23
N THR A 100 -15.21 32.16 -6.42
CA THR A 100 -16.41 32.42 -7.26
C THR A 100 -17.38 31.24 -7.27
N VAL A 101 -17.04 30.14 -6.61
CA VAL A 101 -17.81 28.90 -6.57
C VAL A 101 -18.22 28.64 -5.13
N CYS A 102 -19.52 28.40 -4.91
CA CYS A 102 -20.02 28.12 -3.57
C CYS A 102 -19.50 26.76 -3.07
N THR A 103 -19.52 26.61 -1.75
CA THR A 103 -19.02 25.43 -1.04
C THR A 103 -19.67 24.12 -1.49
N ARG A 104 -20.98 24.14 -1.77
CA ARG A 104 -21.76 23.02 -2.29
C ARG A 104 -21.28 22.60 -3.68
N CYS A 105 -21.14 23.57 -4.59
CA CYS A 105 -20.71 23.30 -5.96
C CYS A 105 -19.26 22.79 -6.01
N LEU A 106 -18.37 23.32 -5.16
CA LEU A 106 -17.01 22.79 -5.05
C LEU A 106 -17.00 21.34 -4.57
N SER A 107 -17.76 21.03 -3.52
CA SER A 107 -17.86 19.66 -2.98
C SER A 107 -18.42 18.70 -4.03
N GLN A 108 -19.47 19.09 -4.74
CA GLN A 108 -20.06 18.28 -5.80
C GLN A 108 -19.09 18.06 -6.98
N HIS A 109 -18.35 19.09 -7.38
CA HIS A 109 -17.33 19.00 -8.44
C HIS A 109 -16.22 18.01 -8.07
N VAL A 110 -15.72 18.08 -6.85
CA VAL A 110 -14.72 17.13 -6.34
C VAL A 110 -15.30 15.72 -6.30
N ARG A 111 -16.53 15.57 -5.81
CA ARG A 111 -17.21 14.27 -5.76
C ARG A 111 -17.38 13.65 -7.14
N SER A 112 -17.86 14.38 -8.13
CA SER A 112 -18.05 13.82 -9.48
C SER A 112 -16.72 13.50 -10.16
N ALA A 113 -15.68 14.30 -9.93
CA ALA A 113 -14.34 14.01 -10.41
C ALA A 113 -13.80 12.67 -9.86
N VAL A 114 -13.99 12.42 -8.55
CA VAL A 114 -13.47 11.21 -7.88
C VAL A 114 -14.36 9.98 -8.10
N ILE A 115 -15.66 10.09 -7.82
CA ILE A 115 -16.59 8.97 -7.80
C ILE A 115 -16.96 8.56 -9.22
N ASP A 116 -17.40 9.53 -10.03
CA ASP A 116 -17.97 9.23 -11.34
C ASP A 116 -16.86 9.10 -12.40
N SER A 117 -15.88 10.00 -12.37
CA SER A 117 -14.82 10.06 -13.39
C SER A 117 -13.54 9.32 -13.01
N GLY A 118 -13.34 8.95 -11.74
CA GLY A 118 -12.15 8.25 -11.29
C GLY A 118 -10.85 9.06 -11.40
N LEU A 119 -10.94 10.40 -11.33
CA LEU A 119 -9.81 11.29 -11.50
C LEU A 119 -9.05 11.52 -10.19
N VAL A 120 -7.72 11.61 -10.33
CA VAL A 120 -6.77 11.99 -9.28
C VAL A 120 -6.33 13.45 -9.41
N ASP A 121 -6.25 13.97 -10.64
CA ASP A 121 -5.87 15.35 -10.94
C ASP A 121 -7.08 16.28 -11.04
N ILE A 122 -7.64 16.64 -9.89
CA ILE A 122 -8.85 17.48 -9.81
C ILE A 122 -8.47 18.95 -9.96
N ARG A 123 -9.01 19.65 -10.95
CA ARG A 123 -8.74 21.08 -11.18
C ARG A 123 -9.80 21.97 -10.55
N CYS A 124 -9.40 23.20 -10.19
CA CYS A 124 -10.30 24.24 -9.73
C CYS A 124 -11.44 24.48 -10.75
N PRO A 125 -12.71 24.52 -10.32
CA PRO A 125 -13.86 24.68 -11.22
C PRO A 125 -14.10 26.14 -11.69
N SER A 126 -13.29 27.10 -11.27
CA SER A 126 -13.46 28.51 -11.67
C SER A 126 -13.05 28.72 -13.14
N ALA A 127 -13.81 29.54 -13.88
CA ALA A 127 -13.79 29.62 -15.35
C ALA A 127 -12.43 29.94 -16.02
N ASN A 128 -11.43 30.43 -15.27
CA ASN A 128 -10.09 30.71 -15.78
C ASN A 128 -8.99 30.18 -14.86
N CYS A 129 -9.29 29.16 -14.06
CA CYS A 129 -8.35 28.53 -13.15
C CYS A 129 -8.09 27.09 -13.57
N ARG A 130 -6.81 26.72 -13.66
CA ARG A 130 -6.38 25.34 -13.95
C ARG A 130 -5.52 24.74 -12.84
N THR A 131 -5.49 25.40 -11.68
CA THR A 131 -4.79 24.92 -10.49
C THR A 131 -5.37 23.56 -10.09
N VAL A 132 -4.50 22.56 -9.96
CA VAL A 132 -4.85 21.24 -9.43
C VAL A 132 -4.99 21.33 -7.92
N LEU A 133 -6.03 20.74 -7.34
CA LEU A 133 -6.20 20.70 -5.89
C LEU A 133 -5.19 19.75 -5.25
N SER A 134 -4.62 20.14 -4.12
CA SER A 134 -3.82 19.23 -3.30
C SER A 134 -4.71 18.18 -2.62
N TYR A 135 -4.09 17.13 -2.08
CA TYR A 135 -4.78 16.13 -1.28
C TYR A 135 -5.62 16.78 -0.17
N ASP A 136 -5.01 17.63 0.66
CA ASP A 136 -5.71 18.29 1.78
C ASP A 136 -6.87 19.17 1.32
N GLU A 137 -6.74 19.83 0.17
CA GLU A 137 -7.79 20.66 -0.44
C GLU A 137 -8.97 19.80 -0.92
N VAL A 138 -8.70 18.61 -1.47
CA VAL A 138 -9.72 17.63 -1.87
C VAL A 138 -10.45 17.07 -0.64
N ILE A 139 -9.72 16.65 0.39
CA ILE A 139 -10.30 16.12 1.64
C ILE A 139 -11.15 17.19 2.35
N SER A 140 -10.67 18.42 2.41
CA SER A 140 -11.43 19.54 2.99
C SER A 140 -12.72 19.81 2.21
N SER A 141 -12.67 19.71 0.87
CA SER A 141 -13.84 19.88 -0.01
C SER A 141 -14.85 18.74 0.11
N ALA A 142 -14.43 17.56 0.57
CA ALA A 142 -15.29 16.40 0.77
C ALA A 142 -16.24 16.55 1.97
N ARG A 143 -16.02 17.52 2.87
CA ARG A 143 -16.92 17.83 4.01
C ARG A 143 -17.31 16.60 4.85
N GLY A 144 -16.38 15.68 5.05
CA GLY A 144 -16.60 14.46 5.85
C GLY A 144 -17.20 13.28 5.07
N ASP A 145 -17.35 13.38 3.74
CA ASP A 145 -17.76 12.27 2.88
C ASP A 145 -16.69 11.18 2.81
N ARG A 146 -16.81 10.20 3.71
CA ARG A 146 -15.80 9.14 3.85
C ARG A 146 -15.65 8.27 2.61
N ALA A 147 -16.75 8.00 1.89
CA ALA A 147 -16.71 7.18 0.68
C ALA A 147 -15.92 7.86 -0.45
N LEU A 148 -16.03 9.18 -0.58
CA LEU A 148 -15.22 9.98 -1.50
C LEU A 148 -13.74 9.89 -1.13
N VAL A 149 -13.41 10.10 0.15
CA VAL A 149 -12.02 10.04 0.64
C VAL A 149 -11.40 8.67 0.38
N ASP A 150 -12.08 7.58 0.79
CA ASP A 150 -11.57 6.21 0.61
C ASP A 150 -11.39 5.88 -0.89
N ARG A 151 -12.28 6.38 -1.75
CA ARG A 151 -12.16 6.24 -3.21
C ARG A 151 -10.95 7.00 -3.74
N PHE A 152 -10.74 8.24 -3.30
CA PHE A 152 -9.63 9.07 -3.73
C PHE A 152 -8.29 8.45 -3.31
N ASP A 153 -8.17 7.99 -2.07
CA ASP A 153 -7.00 7.26 -1.57
C ASP A 153 -6.70 6.03 -2.42
N SER A 154 -7.73 5.24 -2.74
CA SER A 154 -7.60 4.06 -3.58
C SER A 154 -7.14 4.39 -5.00
N LEU A 155 -7.59 5.50 -5.58
CA LEU A 155 -7.16 5.95 -6.91
C LEU A 155 -5.71 6.43 -6.89
N LEU A 156 -5.31 7.20 -5.88
CA LEU A 156 -3.93 7.64 -5.70
C LEU A 156 -2.98 6.46 -5.52
N LEU A 157 -3.35 5.48 -4.69
CA LEU A 157 -2.58 4.25 -4.50
C LEU A 157 -2.45 3.47 -5.81
N ARG A 158 -3.56 3.34 -6.56
CA ARG A 158 -3.58 2.69 -7.87
C ARG A 158 -2.62 3.33 -8.86
N GLN A 159 -2.66 4.65 -8.96
CA GLN A 159 -1.78 5.41 -9.82
C GLN A 159 -0.31 5.27 -9.39
N ALA A 160 -0.02 5.39 -8.09
CA ALA A 160 1.33 5.39 -7.57
C ALA A 160 2.03 4.03 -7.79
N LEU A 161 1.39 2.91 -7.41
CA LEU A 161 2.00 1.60 -7.60
C LEU A 161 1.93 1.14 -9.06
N GLY A 162 0.87 1.50 -9.79
CA GLY A 162 0.74 1.17 -11.22
C GLY A 162 1.78 1.82 -12.13
N ALA A 163 2.50 2.83 -11.64
CA ALA A 163 3.63 3.43 -12.36
C ALA A 163 4.89 2.54 -12.35
N ASP A 164 4.98 1.57 -11.44
CA ASP A 164 6.09 0.62 -11.37
C ASP A 164 5.81 -0.60 -12.27
N ALA A 165 6.72 -0.88 -13.21
CA ALA A 165 6.59 -2.00 -14.14
C ALA A 165 6.68 -3.38 -13.47
N THR A 166 7.21 -3.46 -12.26
CA THR A 166 7.30 -4.68 -11.47
C THR A 166 6.06 -4.90 -10.60
N PHE A 167 5.17 -3.92 -10.49
CA PHE A 167 3.94 -4.05 -9.72
C PHE A 167 2.75 -4.40 -10.64
N VAL A 168 2.02 -5.46 -10.27
CA VAL A 168 0.88 -5.96 -11.03
C VAL A 168 -0.38 -5.89 -10.17
N TRP A 169 -1.36 -5.11 -10.63
CA TRP A 169 -2.69 -5.06 -10.04
C TRP A 169 -3.47 -6.35 -10.32
N CYS A 170 -4.26 -6.80 -9.34
CA CYS A 170 -5.25 -7.83 -9.60
C CYS A 170 -6.24 -7.35 -10.68
N LYS A 171 -6.56 -8.24 -11.64
CA LYS A 171 -7.47 -7.92 -12.74
C LYS A 171 -8.95 -7.96 -12.35
N ASN A 172 -9.28 -8.50 -11.17
CA ASN A 172 -10.65 -8.45 -10.67
C ASN A 172 -10.95 -7.00 -10.22
N PRO A 173 -11.94 -6.31 -10.82
CA PRO A 173 -12.26 -4.92 -10.48
C PRO A 173 -12.71 -4.73 -9.03
N ASP A 174 -13.27 -5.78 -8.40
CA ASP A 174 -13.70 -5.77 -7.00
C ASP A 174 -12.54 -6.09 -6.04
N CYS A 175 -11.37 -6.45 -6.57
CA CYS A 175 -10.17 -6.71 -5.79
C CYS A 175 -9.29 -5.44 -5.71
N GLY A 176 -8.92 -5.05 -4.49
CA GLY A 176 -8.00 -3.95 -4.23
C GLY A 176 -6.53 -4.37 -4.12
N SER A 177 -6.19 -5.64 -4.32
CA SER A 177 -4.84 -6.16 -4.10
C SER A 177 -3.93 -6.03 -5.33
N GLY A 178 -2.63 -5.96 -5.09
CA GLY A 178 -1.59 -6.04 -6.12
C GLY A 178 -0.30 -6.61 -5.54
N GLN A 179 0.61 -7.04 -6.41
CA GLN A 179 1.79 -7.81 -6.05
C GLN A 179 2.99 -7.38 -6.89
N TYR A 180 4.18 -7.45 -6.29
CA TYR A 180 5.44 -7.27 -7.02
C TYR A 180 5.88 -8.58 -7.66
N HIS A 181 6.28 -8.50 -8.93
CA HIS A 181 6.78 -9.60 -9.72
C HIS A 181 8.02 -9.15 -10.50
N ASP A 182 9.13 -9.90 -10.35
CA ASP A 182 10.40 -9.59 -11.03
C ASP A 182 10.27 -9.59 -12.57
N ASP A 183 9.30 -10.32 -13.12
CA ASP A 183 9.03 -10.41 -14.55
C ASP A 183 7.95 -9.43 -15.04
N GLY A 184 7.39 -8.60 -14.15
CA GLY A 184 6.28 -7.69 -14.46
C GLY A 184 4.97 -8.41 -14.82
N GLY A 185 4.76 -9.65 -14.36
CA GLY A 185 3.51 -10.39 -14.58
C GLY A 185 3.38 -10.99 -15.98
N LYS A 186 4.51 -11.35 -16.60
CA LYS A 186 4.52 -12.06 -17.90
C LYS A 186 4.12 -13.53 -17.73
N ALA A 187 4.40 -14.12 -16.56
CA ALA A 187 3.87 -15.42 -16.17
C ALA A 187 2.46 -15.34 -15.55
N HIS A 188 1.81 -16.48 -15.38
CA HIS A 188 0.54 -16.55 -14.65
C HIS A 188 0.74 -16.11 -13.19
N VAL A 189 0.09 -15.01 -12.81
CA VAL A 189 0.08 -14.48 -11.45
C VAL A 189 -1.28 -14.76 -10.81
N GLY A 190 -1.28 -15.56 -9.75
CA GLY A 190 -2.46 -15.75 -8.90
C GLY A 190 -2.64 -14.57 -7.95
N CYS A 191 -3.89 -14.17 -7.69
CA CYS A 191 -4.17 -13.12 -6.71
C CYS A 191 -4.01 -13.65 -5.27
N ILE A 192 -3.13 -13.04 -4.48
CA ILE A 192 -2.96 -13.31 -3.04
C ILE A 192 -3.71 -12.23 -2.24
N SER A 193 -5.00 -12.07 -2.49
CA SER A 193 -5.82 -11.18 -1.66
C SER A 193 -6.05 -11.84 -0.30
N PRO A 194 -5.81 -11.16 0.84
CA PRO A 194 -6.38 -11.61 2.10
C PRO A 194 -7.90 -11.57 1.94
N GLN A 195 -8.59 -12.69 2.16
CA GLN A 195 -10.05 -12.66 2.15
C GLN A 195 -10.53 -11.83 3.34
N PRO A 196 -11.54 -10.95 3.18
CA PRO A 196 -12.21 -10.38 4.33
C PRO A 196 -12.79 -11.55 5.13
N ALA A 197 -12.45 -11.64 6.42
CA ALA A 197 -13.03 -12.63 7.30
C ALA A 197 -14.56 -12.50 7.22
N LEU A 198 -15.23 -13.49 6.65
CA LEU A 198 -16.69 -13.53 6.56
C LEU A 198 -17.23 -13.65 7.99
N ILE A 199 -17.56 -12.52 8.61
CA ILE A 199 -18.41 -12.51 9.80
C ILE A 199 -19.81 -12.78 9.26
N SER A 200 -20.21 -14.05 9.26
CA SER A 200 -21.58 -14.46 8.94
C SER A 200 -22.55 -13.74 9.87
N VAL A 201 -23.28 -12.76 9.35
CA VAL A 201 -24.46 -12.20 10.03
C VAL A 201 -25.55 -13.28 9.98
N PRO A 202 -26.00 -13.82 11.12
CA PRO A 202 -27.10 -14.78 11.11
C PRO A 202 -28.36 -14.07 10.60
N GLN A 203 -28.94 -14.60 9.52
CA GLN A 203 -30.20 -14.11 8.98
C GLN A 203 -31.33 -14.45 9.96
N SER A 204 -31.88 -13.43 10.61
CA SER A 204 -33.12 -13.57 11.38
C SER A 204 -34.28 -13.86 10.43
N GLN A 205 -34.84 -15.07 10.48
CA GLN A 205 -36.09 -15.40 9.78
C GLN A 205 -37.26 -14.60 10.40
N PRO A 206 -38.17 -14.04 9.59
CA PRO A 206 -39.41 -13.46 10.11
C PRO A 206 -40.36 -14.56 10.62
N PRO A 207 -41.17 -14.29 11.67
CA PRO A 207 -42.10 -15.27 12.21
C PRO A 207 -43.26 -15.55 11.23
N SER A 208 -43.72 -16.80 11.26
CA SER A 208 -44.83 -17.36 10.47
C SER A 208 -46.21 -16.85 10.89
#